data_AF-A0A941XJ89-F1
#
_entry.id   AF-A0A941XJ89-F1
#
_cell.length_a   1.000
_cell.length_b   1.000
_cell.length_c   1.000
_cell.angle_alpha   90.00
_cell.angle_beta   90.00
_cell.angle_gamma   90.00
#
_symmetry.space_group_name_H-M   'P 1'
#
loop_
_entity.id
_entity.type
_entity.pdbx_description
1 polymer ?
#
loop_
_entity_poly.entity_id
_entity_poly.type
_entity_poly.pdbx_seq_one_letter_code
_entity_poly.pdbx_strand_id
1 'polypeptide(L)'
;DVNPNRAKYEAYRSVKNWSGQARTLVSILEQLKNNFQIRAQQAAQVRTIIDTTRYPVIVCGDFNDTPISFAYNYIKGDRLLDGFEKCGKGYGHTFNGIKSLLRIDFIAYDSLITGINYRSPHLPWSDHNPIIMNLSLP
;
A
#
# COMPACT_ATOMS: atom_id res chain seq x y z
N ASP A 1 1.62 -14.20 18.27
CA ASP A 1 0.80 -13.05 17.85
C ASP A 1 -0.52 -13.49 17.23
N VAL A 2 -1.63 -13.18 17.91
CA VAL A 2 -2.97 -13.46 17.38
C VAL A 2 -3.34 -12.29 16.47
N ASN A 3 -3.25 -12.46 15.15
CA ASN A 3 -3.68 -11.44 14.21
C ASN A 3 -5.20 -11.22 14.40
N PRO A 4 -5.65 -10.05 14.89
CA PRO A 4 -7.06 -9.81 15.19
C PRO A 4 -7.96 -9.90 13.95
N ASN A 5 -7.40 -9.68 12.75
CA ASN A 5 -8.12 -9.86 11.50
C ASN A 5 -8.40 -11.33 11.19
N ARG A 6 -7.54 -12.26 11.66
CA ARG A 6 -7.71 -13.70 11.47
C ARG A 6 -8.91 -14.23 12.26
N ALA A 7 -9.01 -13.87 13.53
CA ALA A 7 -10.15 -14.27 14.37
C ALA A 7 -11.49 -13.73 13.81
N LYS A 8 -11.48 -12.49 13.32
CA LYS A 8 -12.65 -11.86 12.69
C LYS A 8 -13.03 -12.57 11.37
N TYR A 9 -12.05 -12.95 10.57
CA TYR A 9 -12.25 -13.70 9.33
C TYR A 9 -12.79 -15.12 9.58
N GLU A 10 -12.28 -15.80 10.60
CA GLU A 10 -12.78 -17.11 11.03
C GLU A 10 -14.24 -17.00 11.53
N ALA A 11 -14.59 -15.92 12.24
CA ALA A 11 -15.96 -15.63 12.63
C ALA A 11 -16.89 -15.36 11.43
N TYR A 12 -16.43 -14.65 10.39
CA TYR A 12 -17.21 -14.48 9.17
C TYR A 12 -17.42 -15.80 8.43
N ARG A 13 -16.42 -16.68 8.39
CA ARG A 13 -16.51 -17.99 7.73
C ARG A 13 -17.38 -19.01 8.47
N SER A 14 -17.59 -18.84 9.78
CA SER A 14 -18.43 -19.75 10.56
C SER A 14 -19.93 -19.52 10.35
N VAL A 15 -20.34 -18.39 9.75
CA VAL A 15 -21.75 -18.08 9.47
C VAL A 15 -22.29 -18.90 8.30
N LYS A 16 -23.27 -19.77 8.58
CA LYS A 16 -23.83 -20.71 7.59
C LYS A 16 -25.18 -20.30 7.00
N ASN A 17 -25.96 -19.45 7.67
CA ASN A 17 -27.29 -19.06 7.20
C ASN A 17 -27.22 -17.84 6.26
N TRP A 18 -28.15 -17.78 5.31
CA TRP A 18 -28.20 -16.74 4.28
C TRP A 18 -28.29 -15.32 4.86
N SER A 19 -29.18 -15.11 5.84
CA SER A 19 -29.36 -13.79 6.46
C SER A 19 -28.11 -13.31 7.21
N GLY A 20 -27.38 -14.23 7.84
CA GLY A 20 -26.09 -13.94 8.47
C GLY A 20 -24.98 -13.68 7.47
N GLN A 21 -24.95 -14.40 6.34
CA GLN A 21 -23.98 -14.14 5.26
C GLN A 21 -24.22 -12.76 4.63
N ALA A 22 -25.48 -12.38 4.40
CA ALA A 22 -25.83 -11.05 3.91
C ALA A 22 -25.39 -9.94 4.88
N ARG A 23 -25.68 -10.09 6.19
CA ARG A 23 -25.20 -9.13 7.21
C ARG A 23 -23.67 -9.05 7.29
N THR A 24 -23.00 -10.19 7.14
CA THR A 24 -21.53 -10.27 7.10
C THR A 24 -20.98 -9.47 5.92
N LEU A 25 -21.57 -9.63 4.73
CA LEU A 25 -21.17 -8.89 3.54
C LEU A 25 -21.34 -7.37 3.72
N VAL A 26 -22.48 -6.93 4.26
CA VAL A 26 -22.72 -5.51 4.57
C VAL A 26 -21.67 -4.97 5.54
N SER A 27 -21.38 -5.70 6.62
CA SER A 27 -20.35 -5.30 7.60
C SER A 27 -18.95 -5.19 6.99
N ILE A 28 -18.58 -6.11 6.09
CA ILE A 28 -17.30 -6.06 5.37
C ILE A 28 -17.25 -4.83 4.47
N LEU A 29 -18.33 -4.55 3.72
CA LEU A 29 -18.39 -3.38 2.83
C LEU A 29 -18.31 -2.07 3.62
N GLU A 30 -18.98 -1.96 4.76
CA GLU A 30 -18.89 -0.80 5.65
C GLU A 30 -17.47 -0.60 6.18
N GLN A 31 -16.81 -1.68 6.60
CA GLN A 31 -15.41 -1.61 7.07
C GLN A 31 -14.46 -1.18 5.94
N LEU A 32 -14.62 -1.73 4.74
CA LEU A 32 -13.83 -1.33 3.57
C LEU A 32 -14.02 0.15 3.26
N LYS A 33 -15.27 0.64 3.28
CA LYS A 33 -15.59 2.05 3.07
C LYS A 33 -14.94 2.95 4.12
N ASN A 34 -15.06 2.60 5.40
CA ASN A 34 -14.49 3.37 6.50
C ASN A 34 -12.95 3.41 6.39
N ASN A 35 -12.32 2.27 6.12
CA ASN A 35 -10.88 2.18 5.95
C ASN A 35 -10.39 3.00 4.75
N PHE A 36 -11.15 3.01 3.64
CA PHE A 36 -10.86 3.85 2.48
C PHE A 36 -10.91 5.35 2.83
N GLN A 37 -11.91 5.77 3.60
CA GLN A 37 -12.01 7.17 4.05
C GLN A 37 -10.83 7.58 4.96
N ILE A 38 -10.44 6.72 5.89
CA ILE A 38 -9.27 6.94 6.75
C ILE A 38 -8.01 7.07 5.91
N ARG A 39 -7.78 6.16 4.95
CA ARG A 39 -6.63 6.22 4.05
C ARG A 39 -6.62 7.48 3.18
N ALA A 40 -7.77 7.93 2.69
CA ALA A 40 -7.88 9.17 1.93
C ALA A 40 -7.49 10.41 2.77
N GLN A 41 -7.90 10.45 4.05
CA GLN A 41 -7.50 11.53 4.97
C GLN A 41 -6.00 11.50 5.28
N GLN A 42 -5.43 10.32 5.52
CA GLN A 42 -3.99 10.15 5.73
C GLN A 42 -3.19 10.55 4.48
N ALA A 43 -3.65 10.16 3.30
CA ALA A 43 -3.06 10.57 2.03
C ALA A 43 -3.08 12.09 1.86
N ALA A 44 -4.16 12.76 2.26
CA ALA A 44 -4.23 14.21 2.24
C ALA A 44 -3.21 14.87 3.16
N GLN A 45 -3.04 14.35 4.38
CA GLN A 45 -2.04 14.85 5.33
C GLN A 45 -0.61 14.70 4.79
N VAL A 46 -0.28 13.52 4.25
CA VAL A 46 1.03 13.26 3.61
C VAL A 46 1.24 14.20 2.42
N ARG A 47 0.22 14.39 1.58
CA ARG A 47 0.29 15.31 0.43
C ARG A 47 0.55 16.75 0.85
N THR A 48 -0.12 17.23 1.90
CA THR A 48 0.14 18.58 2.43
C THR A 48 1.61 18.77 2.81
N ILE A 49 2.24 17.77 3.45
CA ILE A 49 3.66 17.82 3.80
C ILE A 49 4.53 17.86 2.54
N ILE A 50 4.24 17.03 1.53
CA ILE A 50 4.94 17.00 0.25
C ILE A 50 4.85 18.35 -0.47
N ASP A 51 3.68 19.00 -0.46
CA ASP A 51 3.46 20.26 -1.17
C ASP A 51 4.09 21.47 -0.49
N THR A 52 4.13 21.46 0.84
CA THR A 52 4.61 22.60 1.61
C THR A 52 6.11 22.55 1.90
N THR A 53 6.75 21.38 1.76
CA THR A 53 8.19 21.25 1.97
C THR A 53 9.01 21.78 0.79
N ARG A 54 10.14 22.41 1.13
CA ARG A 54 11.10 22.99 0.18
C ARG A 54 12.19 22.00 -0.23
N TYR A 55 12.29 20.87 0.47
CA TYR A 55 13.34 19.87 0.26
C TYR A 55 12.85 18.78 -0.71
N PRO A 56 13.76 18.13 -1.45
CA PRO A 56 13.44 16.90 -2.17
C PRO A 56 12.87 15.85 -1.21
N VAL A 57 11.82 15.16 -1.64
CA VAL A 57 11.07 14.22 -0.80
C VAL A 57 11.26 12.78 -1.26
N ILE A 58 11.38 11.88 -0.30
CA ILE A 58 11.21 10.44 -0.50
C ILE A 58 10.04 10.01 0.38
N VAL A 59 9.05 9.34 -0.21
CA VAL A 59 7.90 8.77 0.48
C VAL A 59 7.98 7.26 0.36
N CYS A 60 7.90 6.56 1.48
CA CYS A 60 7.86 5.10 1.49
C CYS A 60 6.87 4.60 2.55
N GLY A 61 6.30 3.42 2.31
CA GLY A 61 5.44 2.76 3.29
C GLY A 61 4.50 1.72 2.68
N ASP A 62 3.77 1.06 3.57
CA ASP A 62 2.61 0.23 3.24
C ASP A 62 1.37 1.13 3.10
N PHE A 63 0.84 1.23 1.89
CA PHE A 63 -0.32 2.05 1.59
C PHE A 63 -1.62 1.23 1.78
N ASN A 64 -1.51 -0.10 1.86
CA ASN A 64 -2.61 -1.05 1.96
C ASN A 64 -3.70 -0.80 0.89
N ASP A 65 -3.24 -0.37 -0.28
CA ASP A 65 -4.05 0.06 -1.41
C ASP A 65 -3.23 -0.19 -2.69
N THR A 66 -3.91 -0.54 -3.78
CA THR A 66 -3.22 -0.90 -5.03
C THR A 66 -2.74 0.35 -5.80
N PRO A 67 -1.86 0.23 -6.83
CA PRO A 67 -1.42 1.36 -7.63
C PRO A 67 -2.56 2.07 -8.42
N ILE A 68 -3.75 1.48 -8.47
CA ILE A 68 -4.96 2.08 -9.08
C ILE A 68 -5.74 2.93 -8.05
N SER A 69 -5.41 2.83 -6.76
CA SER A 69 -6.14 3.48 -5.68
C SER A 69 -5.99 5.01 -5.68
N PHE A 70 -6.97 5.67 -5.05
CA PHE A 70 -6.92 7.11 -4.80
C PHE A 70 -5.71 7.50 -3.93
N ALA A 71 -5.46 6.80 -2.82
CA ALA A 71 -4.41 7.17 -1.87
C ALA A 71 -3.02 7.19 -2.53
N TYR A 72 -2.70 6.16 -3.33
CA TYR A 72 -1.46 6.12 -4.09
C TYR A 72 -1.34 7.28 -5.08
N ASN A 73 -2.35 7.47 -5.94
CA ASN A 73 -2.31 8.51 -6.99
C ASN A 73 -2.29 9.91 -6.38
N TYR A 74 -3.01 10.13 -5.28
CA TYR A 74 -3.07 11.41 -4.58
C TYR A 74 -1.74 11.76 -3.93
N ILE A 75 -1.09 10.80 -3.23
CA ILE A 75 0.22 11.01 -2.63
C ILE A 75 1.27 11.28 -3.72
N LYS A 76 1.34 10.44 -4.76
CA LYS A 76 2.31 10.58 -5.86
C LYS A 76 2.15 11.95 -6.54
N GLY A 77 0.94 12.27 -6.99
CA GLY A 77 0.67 13.44 -7.82
C GLY A 77 1.66 13.56 -8.97
N ASP A 78 1.89 14.79 -9.43
CA ASP A 78 2.84 15.04 -10.53
C ASP A 78 4.28 15.26 -10.04
N ARG A 79 4.47 15.43 -8.73
CA ARG A 79 5.78 15.77 -8.14
C ARG A 79 6.67 14.55 -7.91
N LEU A 80 6.07 13.41 -7.59
CA LEU A 80 6.82 12.20 -7.24
C LEU A 80 6.80 11.17 -8.36
N LEU A 81 7.93 10.48 -8.52
CA LEU A 81 8.10 9.34 -9.40
C LEU A 81 7.93 8.05 -8.59
N ASP A 82 7.24 7.05 -9.14
CA ASP A 82 7.16 5.71 -8.54
C ASP A 82 8.46 4.93 -8.84
N GLY A 83 9.14 4.47 -7.80
CA GLY A 83 10.42 3.77 -7.96
C GLY A 83 10.35 2.40 -8.60
N PHE A 84 9.24 1.67 -8.46
CA PHE A 84 9.02 0.46 -9.23
C PHE A 84 8.77 0.79 -10.71
N GLU A 85 7.97 1.82 -10.99
CA GLU A 85 7.71 2.28 -12.36
C GLU A 85 9.01 2.71 -13.08
N LYS A 86 9.92 3.37 -12.35
CA LYS A 86 11.17 3.89 -12.92
C LYS A 86 12.33 2.90 -12.96
N CYS A 87 12.48 2.06 -11.95
CA CYS A 87 13.68 1.24 -11.77
C CYS A 87 13.37 -0.26 -11.54
N GLY A 88 12.10 -0.62 -11.41
CA GLY A 88 11.67 -2.00 -11.20
C GLY A 88 11.82 -2.86 -12.45
N LYS A 89 11.91 -4.17 -12.24
CA LYS A 89 11.91 -5.19 -13.30
C LYS A 89 10.98 -6.34 -12.89
N GLY A 90 10.26 -6.91 -13.85
CA GLY A 90 9.40 -8.08 -13.61
C GLY A 90 8.11 -7.76 -12.83
N TYR A 91 7.67 -8.71 -11.99
CA TYR A 91 6.45 -8.59 -11.18
C TYR A 91 6.78 -8.08 -9.77
N GLY A 92 6.44 -6.83 -9.45
CA GLY A 92 6.78 -6.14 -8.19
C GLY A 92 5.80 -6.36 -7.03
N HIS A 93 5.36 -7.59 -6.82
CA HIS A 93 4.43 -7.89 -5.72
C HIS A 93 5.14 -7.80 -4.37
N THR A 94 4.45 -7.24 -3.37
CA THR A 94 5.03 -7.00 -2.05
C THR A 94 4.28 -7.74 -0.96
N PHE A 95 2.99 -8.02 -1.14
CA PHE A 95 2.22 -8.78 -0.18
C PHE A 95 2.11 -10.26 -0.58
N ASN A 96 2.57 -11.17 0.27
CA ASN A 96 2.60 -12.61 0.01
C ASN A 96 1.27 -13.34 0.34
N GLY A 97 0.23 -12.60 0.76
CA GLY A 97 -1.14 -13.12 0.93
C GLY A 97 -1.83 -13.42 -0.41
N ILE A 98 -3.14 -13.17 -0.55
CA ILE A 98 -4.04 -13.59 -1.67
C ILE A 98 -3.33 -13.65 -3.05
N LYS A 99 -2.62 -14.77 -3.31
CA LYS A 99 -1.83 -15.08 -4.51
C LYS A 99 -0.63 -14.18 -4.86
N SER A 100 -0.06 -13.39 -3.95
CA SER A 100 1.12 -12.56 -4.27
C SER A 100 0.91 -11.63 -5.49
N LEU A 101 -0.31 -11.11 -5.65
CA LEU A 101 -0.69 -10.29 -6.82
C LEU A 101 -0.62 -8.79 -6.56
N LEU A 102 -0.54 -8.37 -5.30
CA LEU A 102 -0.73 -6.98 -4.92
C LEU A 102 0.61 -6.33 -4.55
N ARG A 103 0.86 -5.17 -5.16
CA ARG A 103 1.88 -4.21 -4.72
C ARG A 103 1.16 -3.16 -3.88
N ILE A 104 1.32 -3.26 -2.57
CA ILE A 104 0.72 -2.34 -1.59
C ILE A 104 1.76 -1.52 -0.84
N ASP A 105 3.03 -1.92 -0.95
CA ASP A 105 4.17 -1.17 -0.47
C ASP A 105 4.76 -0.35 -1.62
N PHE A 106 5.17 0.88 -1.34
CA PHE A 106 5.68 1.80 -2.35
C PHE A 106 6.89 2.58 -1.86
N ILE A 107 7.78 2.91 -2.80
CA ILE A 107 8.78 3.97 -2.64
C ILE A 107 8.56 4.93 -3.80
N ALA A 108 8.27 6.19 -3.48
CA ALA A 108 8.15 7.29 -4.43
C ALA A 108 9.15 8.39 -4.04
N TYR A 109 9.69 9.11 -5.02
CA TYR A 109 10.71 10.14 -4.78
C TYR A 109 10.56 11.32 -5.73
N ASP A 110 11.00 12.48 -5.29
CA ASP A 110 10.97 13.72 -6.07
C ASP A 110 11.80 13.59 -7.35
N SER A 111 11.35 14.20 -8.45
CA SER A 111 12.06 14.19 -9.74
C SER A 111 13.50 14.71 -9.69
N LEU A 112 13.87 15.47 -8.64
CA LEU A 112 15.24 15.90 -8.38
C LEU A 112 16.16 14.78 -7.91
N ILE A 113 15.63 13.63 -7.49
CA ILE A 113 16.38 12.47 -7.01
C ILE A 113 16.49 11.46 -8.15
N THR A 114 17.68 10.86 -8.32
CA THR A 114 17.89 9.83 -9.35
C THR A 114 17.70 8.43 -8.75
N GLY A 115 16.79 7.66 -9.33
CA GLY A 115 16.61 6.24 -9.02
C GLY A 115 17.67 5.39 -9.72
N ILE A 116 18.39 4.56 -8.95
CA ILE A 116 19.48 3.72 -9.49
C ILE A 116 19.00 2.28 -9.72
N ASN A 117 18.44 1.66 -8.69
CA ASN A 117 17.91 0.30 -8.77
C ASN A 117 16.75 0.09 -7.79
N TYR A 118 15.91 -0.89 -8.09
CA TYR A 118 14.80 -1.31 -7.25
C TYR A 118 14.78 -2.83 -7.16
N ARG A 119 14.63 -3.38 -5.96
CA ARG A 119 14.47 -4.82 -5.73
C ARG A 119 13.45 -5.09 -4.62
N SER A 120 12.71 -6.17 -4.77
CA SER A 120 11.84 -6.70 -3.71
C SER A 120 12.09 -8.20 -3.56
N PRO A 121 13.10 -8.60 -2.76
CA PRO A 121 13.43 -10.01 -2.57
C PRO A 121 12.37 -10.71 -1.71
N HIS A 122 12.07 -11.96 -2.04
CA HIS A 122 11.22 -12.80 -1.19
C HIS A 122 12.01 -13.32 0.00
N LEU A 123 11.58 -12.98 1.21
CA LEU A 123 12.26 -13.32 2.47
C LEU A 123 11.26 -13.86 3.50
N PRO A 124 11.62 -14.88 4.30
CA PRO A 124 10.69 -15.55 5.21
C PRO A 124 10.46 -14.80 6.53
N TRP A 125 10.72 -13.49 6.56
CA TRP A 125 10.71 -12.67 7.78
C TRP A 125 9.39 -11.97 8.03
N SER A 126 8.54 -11.87 7.01
CA SER A 126 7.24 -11.20 7.06
C SER A 126 6.31 -11.78 5.99
N ASP A 127 5.01 -11.52 6.14
CA ASP A 127 4.03 -11.70 5.08
C ASP A 127 4.15 -10.64 3.97
N HIS A 128 5.05 -9.67 4.13
CA HIS A 128 5.46 -8.73 3.09
C HIS A 128 6.92 -8.94 2.65
N ASN A 129 7.17 -8.86 1.34
CA ASN A 129 8.51 -8.69 0.78
C ASN A 129 8.97 -7.25 1.00
N PRO A 130 10.19 -7.01 1.50
CA PRO A 130 10.70 -5.66 1.61
C PRO A 130 10.87 -5.02 0.23
N ILE A 131 10.76 -3.71 0.16
CA ILE A 131 11.20 -2.93 -1.00
C ILE A 131 12.52 -2.27 -0.64
N ILE A 132 13.52 -2.43 -1.52
CA ILE A 132 14.83 -1.82 -1.37
C ILE A 132 15.14 -1.05 -2.65
N MET A 133 15.45 0.24 -2.48
CA MET A 133 15.78 1.14 -3.58
C MET A 133 17.09 1.88 -3.29
N ASN A 134 18.00 1.88 -4.26
CA ASN A 134 19.18 2.73 -4.23
C ASN A 134 18.86 4.06 -4.94
N LEU A 135 19.18 5.16 -4.28
CA LEU A 135 18.92 6.52 -4.75
C LEU A 135 20.23 7.31 -4.78
N SER A 136 20.39 8.19 -5.78
CA SER A 136 21.41 9.25 -5.78
C SER A 136 20.72 10.58 -5.48
N LEU A 137 21.21 11.25 -4.45
CA LEU A 137 20.80 12.62 -4.12
C LEU A 137 21.54 13.60 -5.05
N PRO A 138 20.98 14.80 -5.29
CA PRO A 138 21.62 15.85 -6.07
C PRO A 138 22.90 16.40 -5.42
#